data_AF-X0TGP5-F1
#
_entry.id   AF-X0TGP5-F1
#
_cell.length_a   1.000
_cell.length_b   1.000
_cell.length_c   1.000
_cell.angle_alpha   90.00
_cell.angle_beta   90.00
_cell.angle_gamma   90.00
#
_symmetry.space_group_name_H-M   'P 1'
#
loop_
_entity.id
_entity.type
_entity.pdbx_description
1 polymer ?
#
loop_
_entity_poly.entity_id
_entity_poly.type
_entity_poly.pdbx_seq_one_letter_code
_entity_poly.pdbx_strand_id
1 'polypeptide(L)'
;FRGKVTTGCIVGFLAKSDVKNLKDIQQITDKKPLLTPQVIRLTKWISNYYLCSWEKTLNYVIPKTRKAWLNKFDITDISPPNSPRLPEDDKSSGNEIKLSEEEVKERTHLKDIENIINNKKFKTVLIRGNDFNSRMKIYLKSIRKTLKEGRQTIILAPTESHLSELSALLEKEFKDNMVVFDEKIDQKAKYQKWIKIRNSQVNIALGMRSSIFVPLDRLGLIIVEREHSSLYKEERSPRYNAREVALKRAELEDIPLILSSETPSMESYWNVHENKFLEAELN
;
A
#
# COMPACT_ATOMS: atom_id res chain seq x y z
N PHE A 1 -0.79 30.20 13.01
CA PHE A 1 0.01 30.73 11.88
C PHE A 1 -0.51 32.11 11.44
N ARG A 2 0.35 33.13 11.28
CA ARG A 2 -0.02 34.49 10.84
C ARG A 2 -1.26 35.10 11.54
N GLY A 3 -1.27 35.05 12.87
CA GLY A 3 -2.37 35.60 13.70
C GLY A 3 -3.61 34.71 13.84
N LYS A 4 -3.73 33.61 13.07
CA LYS A 4 -4.81 32.63 13.22
C LYS A 4 -4.33 31.37 13.93
N VAL A 5 -5.21 30.74 14.71
CA VAL A 5 -4.97 29.39 15.22
C VAL A 5 -5.15 28.41 14.06
N THR A 6 -4.21 27.48 13.89
CA THR A 6 -4.20 26.54 12.76
C THR A 6 -3.59 25.22 13.21
N THR A 7 -4.15 24.12 12.72
CA THR A 7 -3.60 22.78 12.94
C THR A 7 -2.39 22.55 12.02
N GLY A 8 -1.34 21.95 12.56
CA GLY A 8 -0.16 21.52 11.80
C GLY A 8 0.24 20.10 12.19
N CYS A 9 1.14 19.50 11.41
CA CYS A 9 1.70 18.18 11.70
C CYS A 9 3.13 18.34 12.21
N ILE A 10 3.45 17.73 13.35
CA ILE A 10 4.81 17.66 13.87
C ILE A 10 5.52 16.52 13.14
N VAL A 11 6.57 16.86 12.39
CA VAL A 11 7.32 15.90 11.53
C VAL A 11 8.69 15.53 12.09
N GLY A 12 9.12 16.17 13.17
CA GLY A 12 10.40 15.95 13.80
C GLY A 12 10.66 16.96 14.93
N PHE A 13 11.69 16.68 15.72
CA PHE A 13 12.15 17.53 16.81
C PHE A 13 13.58 17.95 16.55
N LEU A 14 13.88 19.20 16.84
CA LEU A 14 15.23 19.76 16.76
C LEU A 14 15.67 20.16 18.17
N ALA A 15 16.91 19.83 18.53
CA ALA A 15 17.48 20.23 19.82
C ALA A 15 17.70 21.74 19.91
N LYS A 16 17.96 22.41 18.77
CA LYS A 16 18.16 23.86 18.66
C LYS A 16 17.50 24.37 17.38
N SER A 17 17.08 25.63 17.39
CA SER A 17 16.50 26.32 16.25
C SER A 17 17.05 27.74 16.16
N ASP A 18 17.42 28.17 14.96
CA ASP A 18 17.89 29.54 14.69
C ASP A 18 16.73 30.54 14.49
N VAL A 19 15.48 30.06 14.55
CA VAL A 19 14.29 30.89 14.38
C VAL A 19 14.04 31.71 15.64
N LYS A 20 14.09 33.04 15.50
CA LYS A 20 13.75 33.98 16.58
C LYS A 20 12.24 34.05 16.80
N ASN A 21 11.81 34.29 18.04
CA ASN A 21 10.39 34.45 18.43
C ASN A 21 9.49 33.25 18.09
N LEU A 22 9.98 32.04 18.36
CA LEU A 22 9.16 30.83 18.26
C LEU A 22 7.94 30.95 19.17
N LYS A 23 6.79 30.50 18.66
CA LYS A 23 5.55 30.42 19.43
C LYS A 23 5.37 29.00 19.95
N ASP A 24 4.81 28.89 21.14
CA ASP A 24 4.47 27.60 21.73
C ASP A 24 3.34 26.91 20.97
N ILE A 25 3.37 25.58 20.99
CA ILE A 25 2.28 24.74 20.53
C ILE A 25 1.15 24.84 21.57
N GLN A 26 -0.02 25.32 21.14
CA GLN A 26 -1.15 25.52 22.04
C GLN A 26 -1.73 24.21 22.59
N GLN A 27 -1.84 23.19 21.75
CA GLN A 27 -2.43 21.90 22.10
C GLN A 27 -1.96 20.81 21.15
N ILE A 28 -1.68 19.61 21.68
CA ILE A 28 -1.52 18.38 20.89
C ILE A 28 -2.92 17.75 20.74
N THR A 29 -3.34 17.52 19.49
CA THR A 29 -4.69 17.01 19.17
C THR A 29 -4.79 15.50 19.19
N ASP A 30 -3.71 14.80 18.84
CA ASP A 30 -3.69 13.36 18.66
C ASP A 30 -2.85 12.71 19.76
N LYS A 31 -3.36 11.66 20.40
CA LYS A 31 -2.62 10.93 21.44
C LYS A 31 -1.44 10.15 20.87
N LYS A 32 -1.56 9.71 19.61
CA LYS A 32 -0.56 8.92 18.89
C LYS A 32 -0.39 9.44 17.46
N PRO A 33 0.78 9.25 16.84
CA PRO A 33 0.98 9.60 15.44
C PRO A 33 -0.03 8.91 14.54
N LEU A 34 -0.66 9.65 13.62
CA LEU A 34 -1.57 9.10 12.61
C LEU A 34 -0.81 8.43 11.46
N LEU A 35 0.42 8.85 11.18
CA LEU A 35 1.23 8.30 10.09
C LEU A 35 2.38 7.48 10.66
N THR A 36 2.82 6.46 9.93
CA THR A 36 4.09 5.79 10.24
C THR A 36 5.27 6.68 9.83
N PRO A 37 6.47 6.49 10.43
CA PRO A 37 7.67 7.19 9.99
C PRO A 37 7.94 7.04 8.49
N GLN A 38 7.61 5.89 7.91
CA GLN A 38 7.86 5.62 6.49
C GLN A 38 6.90 6.36 5.58
N VAL A 39 5.62 6.49 5.98
CA VAL A 39 4.67 7.35 5.26
C VAL A 39 5.07 8.82 5.37
N ILE A 40 5.59 9.28 6.51
CA ILE A 40 6.12 10.66 6.65
C ILE A 40 7.30 10.87 5.68
N ARG A 41 8.26 9.94 5.62
CA ARG A 41 9.38 9.99 4.66
C ARG A 41 8.88 9.97 3.21
N LEU A 42 7.88 9.15 2.90
CA LEU A 42 7.25 9.07 1.58
C LEU A 42 6.61 10.42 1.20
N THR A 43 5.88 11.07 2.11
CA THR A 43 5.31 12.39 1.83
C THR A 43 6.37 13.46 1.57
N LYS A 44 7.52 13.38 2.25
CA LYS A 44 8.65 14.28 2.00
C LYS A 44 9.24 14.05 0.62
N TRP A 45 9.40 12.78 0.23
CA TRP A 45 9.86 12.43 -1.11
C TRP A 45 8.89 12.93 -2.18
N ILE A 46 7.59 12.71 -2.03
CA ILE A 46 6.56 13.21 -2.96
C ILE A 46 6.64 14.73 -3.11
N SER A 47 6.74 15.46 -1.99
CA SER A 47 6.87 16.91 -1.99
C SER A 47 8.08 17.38 -2.81
N ASN A 48 9.23 16.74 -2.63
CA ASN A 48 10.44 17.08 -3.36
C ASN A 48 10.36 16.67 -4.84
N TYR A 49 9.88 15.46 -5.13
CA TYR A 49 9.86 14.89 -6.49
C TYR A 49 8.81 15.56 -7.38
N TYR A 50 7.60 15.79 -6.85
CA TYR A 50 6.50 16.43 -7.57
C TYR A 50 6.43 17.95 -7.35
N LEU A 51 7.47 18.55 -6.76
CA LEU A 51 7.64 19.99 -6.59
C LEU A 51 6.42 20.69 -5.98
N CYS A 52 5.93 20.17 -4.84
CA CYS A 52 4.83 20.77 -4.10
C CYS A 52 5.18 20.93 -2.62
N SER A 53 4.39 21.72 -1.87
CA SER A 53 4.67 21.91 -0.45
C SER A 53 4.46 20.62 0.34
N TRP A 54 5.32 20.37 1.32
CA TRP A 54 5.23 19.17 2.16
C TRP A 54 3.93 19.12 2.95
N GLU A 55 3.46 20.28 3.42
CA GLU A 55 2.15 20.47 4.04
C GLU A 55 1.02 19.91 3.17
N LYS A 56 1.04 20.20 1.86
CA LYS A 56 -0.02 19.77 0.94
C LYS A 56 -0.04 18.25 0.78
N THR A 57 1.15 17.64 0.78
CA THR A 57 1.26 16.18 0.73
C THR A 57 0.79 15.55 2.05
N LEU A 58 1.21 16.09 3.20
CA LEU A 58 0.77 15.62 4.53
C LEU A 58 -0.76 15.72 4.68
N ASN A 59 -1.35 16.86 4.32
CA ASN A 59 -2.80 17.07 4.38
C ASN A 59 -3.57 16.17 3.41
N TYR A 60 -2.94 15.71 2.32
CA TYR A 60 -3.57 14.78 1.38
C TYR A 60 -3.62 13.36 1.94
N VAL A 61 -2.55 12.89 2.60
CA VAL A 61 -2.46 11.51 3.11
C VAL A 61 -3.17 11.31 4.44
N ILE A 62 -3.32 12.37 5.24
CA ILE A 62 -4.04 12.30 6.51
C ILE A 62 -5.55 12.20 6.20
N PRO A 63 -6.26 11.18 6.72
CA PRO A 63 -7.70 11.10 6.54
C PRO A 63 -8.36 12.36 7.13
N LYS A 64 -9.38 12.89 6.45
CA LYS A 64 -10.13 14.03 6.97
C LYS A 64 -10.93 13.58 8.20
N THR A 65 -10.42 13.90 9.38
CA THR A 65 -11.03 13.53 10.67
C THR A 65 -11.79 14.70 11.28
N ARG A 66 -12.77 14.37 12.14
CA ARG A 66 -13.40 15.33 13.06
C ARG A 66 -12.97 14.99 14.48
N LYS A 67 -12.79 16.00 15.34
CA LYS A 67 -12.41 15.81 16.76
C LYS A 67 -13.26 14.76 17.48
N ALA A 68 -14.56 14.68 17.17
CA ALA A 68 -15.48 13.70 17.75
C ALA A 68 -15.14 12.23 17.42
N TRP A 69 -14.40 11.96 16.34
CA TRP A 69 -14.03 10.60 15.93
C TRP A 69 -12.74 10.12 16.57
N LEU A 70 -11.82 11.05 16.88
CA LEU A 70 -10.57 10.75 17.58
C LEU A 70 -10.82 10.12 18.96
N ASN A 71 -11.86 10.56 19.66
CA ASN A 71 -12.23 10.02 20.97
C ASN A 71 -12.92 8.64 20.91
N LYS A 72 -13.42 8.22 19.75
CA LYS A 72 -14.21 6.98 19.58
C LYS A 72 -13.44 5.86 18.88
N PHE A 73 -12.49 6.20 18.01
CA PHE A 73 -11.63 5.24 17.32
C PHE A 73 -10.17 5.65 17.58
N ASP A 74 -9.63 5.16 18.69
CA ASP A 74 -8.27 5.48 19.13
C ASP A 74 -7.27 4.52 18.47
N ILE A 75 -6.07 5.02 18.16
CA ILE A 75 -4.96 4.18 17.71
C ILE A 75 -4.43 3.44 18.94
N THR A 76 -4.41 2.12 18.89
CA THR A 76 -3.94 1.29 20.01
C THR A 76 -2.42 1.10 19.93
N ASP A 77 -1.76 0.69 21.01
CA ASP A 77 -0.37 0.24 20.89
C ASP A 77 -0.37 -1.04 20.06
N ILE A 78 0.27 -0.96 18.90
CA ILE A 78 0.33 -2.08 17.97
C ILE A 78 1.50 -2.93 18.43
N SER A 79 1.22 -3.90 19.29
CA SER A 79 2.07 -5.07 19.38
C SER A 79 1.85 -5.89 18.10
N PRO A 80 2.87 -6.60 17.57
CA PRO A 80 2.63 -7.61 16.56
C PRO A 80 1.46 -8.48 17.06
N PRO A 81 0.36 -8.69 16.30
CA PRO A 81 -0.62 -9.70 16.62
C PRO A 81 0.10 -10.98 17.04
N ASN A 82 -0.15 -11.42 18.26
CA ASN A 82 0.33 -12.71 18.78
C ASN A 82 -0.05 -13.87 17.86
N SER A 83 -1.05 -13.67 16.99
CA SER A 83 -1.43 -14.59 15.91
C SER A 83 -1.98 -13.75 14.76
N PRO A 84 -1.26 -13.60 13.63
CA PRO A 84 -1.83 -13.03 12.42
C PRO A 84 -3.14 -13.76 12.14
N ARG A 85 -4.22 -13.03 11.84
CA ARG A 85 -5.44 -13.67 11.33
C ARG A 85 -5.09 -14.23 9.96
N LEU A 86 -4.74 -15.50 9.95
CA LEU A 86 -4.66 -16.28 8.73
C LEU A 86 -6.10 -16.59 8.31
N PRO A 87 -6.36 -16.88 7.03
CA PRO A 87 -7.54 -17.67 6.69
C PRO A 87 -7.62 -18.83 7.68
N GLU A 88 -8.81 -19.20 8.17
CA GLU A 88 -8.96 -20.45 8.92
C GLU A 88 -8.19 -21.52 8.15
N ASP A 89 -7.34 -22.30 8.83
CA ASP A 89 -6.59 -23.38 8.21
C ASP A 89 -7.61 -24.28 7.51
N ASP A 90 -7.80 -24.02 6.22
CA ASP A 90 -8.79 -24.70 5.46
C ASP A 90 -8.31 -26.15 5.43
N LYS A 91 -9.18 -27.03 5.93
CA LYS A 91 -9.00 -28.48 5.84
C LYS A 91 -8.98 -28.95 4.37
N SER A 92 -8.89 -28.03 3.40
CA SER A 92 -8.26 -28.26 2.10
C SER A 92 -6.73 -28.39 2.23
N SER A 93 -6.31 -29.46 2.90
CA SER A 93 -5.03 -30.07 2.56
C SER A 93 -4.98 -30.28 1.05
N GLY A 94 -4.00 -29.66 0.37
CA GLY A 94 -3.45 -30.25 -0.84
C GLY A 94 -4.00 -29.84 -2.19
N ASN A 95 -4.39 -28.58 -2.40
CA ASN A 95 -4.14 -27.98 -3.71
C ASN A 95 -3.01 -26.97 -3.56
N GLU A 96 -1.76 -27.46 -3.54
CA GLU A 96 -0.68 -26.67 -4.11
C GLU A 96 -1.20 -26.20 -5.46
N ILE A 97 -1.45 -24.89 -5.60
CA ILE A 97 -1.73 -24.30 -6.91
C ILE A 97 -0.42 -24.42 -7.69
N LYS A 98 -0.19 -25.59 -8.30
CA LYS A 98 0.83 -25.80 -9.31
C LYS A 98 0.33 -25.06 -10.54
N LEU A 99 0.85 -23.86 -10.74
CA LEU A 99 0.93 -23.29 -12.08
C LEU A 99 1.68 -24.33 -12.92
N SER A 100 1.07 -24.86 -13.97
CA SER A 100 1.76 -25.84 -14.83
C SER A 100 2.91 -25.12 -15.52
N GLU A 101 4.01 -25.83 -15.76
CA GLU A 101 5.17 -25.27 -16.50
C GLU A 101 4.77 -24.80 -17.91
N GLU A 102 3.63 -25.28 -18.43
CA GLU A 102 3.02 -24.90 -19.70
C GLU A 102 2.31 -23.52 -19.70
N GLU A 103 1.90 -22.97 -18.53
CA GLU A 103 1.22 -21.66 -18.41
C GLU A 103 2.21 -20.46 -18.43
N VAL A 104 3.53 -20.70 -18.39
CA VAL A 104 4.56 -19.65 -18.22
C VAL A 104 5.63 -19.75 -19.29
N LYS A 105 5.93 -18.64 -19.98
CA LYS A 105 7.04 -18.59 -20.94
C LYS A 105 8.39 -18.48 -20.22
N GLU A 106 9.35 -19.23 -20.77
CA GLU A 106 10.67 -19.63 -20.25
C GLU A 106 11.69 -18.51 -19.89
N ARG A 107 11.27 -17.27 -19.65
CA ARG A 107 12.20 -16.17 -19.30
C ARG A 107 12.39 -15.95 -17.80
N THR A 108 11.47 -16.42 -16.95
CA THR A 108 11.63 -16.32 -15.48
C THR A 108 10.93 -17.48 -14.79
N HIS A 109 11.64 -18.25 -13.97
CA HIS A 109 11.02 -19.36 -13.26
C HIS A 109 10.12 -18.81 -12.14
N LEU A 110 8.90 -19.32 -11.99
CA LEU A 110 8.01 -18.97 -10.87
C LEU A 110 8.69 -19.10 -9.49
N LYS A 111 9.66 -20.02 -9.40
CA LYS A 111 10.54 -20.19 -8.24
C LYS A 111 11.28 -18.90 -7.88
N ASP A 112 11.67 -18.08 -8.86
CA ASP A 112 12.36 -16.81 -8.64
C ASP A 112 11.42 -15.76 -8.06
N ILE A 113 10.16 -15.70 -8.52
CA ILE A 113 9.12 -14.83 -7.93
C ILE A 113 8.86 -15.23 -6.47
N GLU A 114 8.74 -16.54 -6.22
CA GLU A 114 8.56 -17.06 -4.87
C GLU A 114 9.76 -16.73 -3.97
N ASN A 115 10.98 -16.86 -4.48
CA ASN A 115 12.22 -16.52 -3.78
C ASN A 115 12.33 -15.02 -3.50
N ILE A 116 11.87 -14.16 -4.40
CA ILE A 116 11.84 -12.71 -4.16
C ILE A 116 10.87 -12.37 -3.04
N ILE A 117 9.68 -12.96 -3.07
CA ILE A 117 8.71 -12.79 -1.99
C ILE A 117 9.29 -13.38 -0.68
N ASN A 118 10.14 -14.43 -0.74
CA ASN A 118 10.83 -15.01 0.43
C ASN A 118 11.87 -14.05 1.02
N ASN A 119 12.59 -13.31 0.19
CA ASN A 119 13.76 -12.55 0.62
C ASN A 119 13.41 -11.27 1.40
N LYS A 120 12.14 -10.83 1.39
CA LYS A 120 11.65 -9.64 2.15
C LYS A 120 12.49 -8.40 1.93
N LYS A 121 13.07 -8.26 0.73
CA LYS A 121 13.88 -7.13 0.31
C LYS A 121 13.18 -6.40 -0.81
N PHE A 122 13.54 -5.13 -0.97
CA PHE A 122 13.07 -4.36 -2.10
C PHE A 122 13.46 -5.03 -3.41
N LYS A 123 12.44 -5.50 -4.14
CA LYS A 123 12.56 -6.02 -5.49
C LYS A 123 11.24 -5.78 -6.20
N THR A 124 11.30 -5.25 -7.40
CA THR A 124 10.13 -5.09 -8.27
C THR A 124 10.07 -6.25 -9.26
N VAL A 125 8.89 -6.86 -9.34
CA VAL A 125 8.55 -7.91 -10.30
C VAL A 125 7.42 -7.41 -11.18
N LEU A 126 7.63 -7.41 -12.49
CA LEU A 126 6.62 -7.14 -13.50
C LEU A 126 5.99 -8.46 -13.96
N ILE A 127 4.72 -8.68 -13.64
CA ILE A 127 3.94 -9.78 -14.19
C ILE A 127 3.27 -9.28 -15.47
N ARG A 128 3.69 -9.83 -16.61
CA ARG A 128 3.11 -9.54 -17.93
C ARG A 128 2.31 -10.75 -18.41
N GLY A 129 1.08 -10.54 -18.85
CA GLY A 129 0.28 -11.59 -19.48
C GLY A 129 -1.21 -11.29 -19.41
N ASN A 130 -1.99 -11.84 -20.34
CA ASN A 130 -3.42 -11.53 -20.46
C ASN A 130 -4.31 -12.39 -19.54
N ASP A 131 -3.88 -13.60 -19.16
CA ASP A 131 -4.66 -14.47 -18.27
C ASP A 131 -4.78 -13.92 -16.85
N PHE A 132 -5.95 -13.36 -16.55
CA PHE A 132 -6.27 -12.81 -15.25
C PHE A 132 -6.27 -13.88 -14.15
N ASN A 133 -6.66 -15.13 -14.44
CA ASN A 133 -6.69 -16.18 -13.44
C ASN A 133 -5.29 -16.54 -12.95
N SER A 134 -4.32 -16.66 -13.86
CA SER A 134 -2.92 -16.90 -13.49
C SER A 134 -2.31 -15.74 -12.72
N ARG A 135 -2.60 -14.48 -13.11
CA ARG A 135 -2.20 -13.30 -12.31
C ARG A 135 -2.78 -13.38 -10.89
N MET A 136 -4.06 -13.74 -10.77
CA MET A 136 -4.74 -13.87 -9.47
C MET A 136 -4.15 -15.01 -8.61
N LYS A 137 -3.81 -16.17 -9.19
CA LYS A 137 -3.13 -17.26 -8.48
C LYS A 137 -1.85 -16.75 -7.81
N ILE A 138 -1.05 -15.95 -8.53
CA ILE A 138 0.17 -15.34 -7.99
C ILE A 138 -0.15 -14.35 -6.87
N TYR A 139 -1.17 -13.50 -7.03
CA TYR A 139 -1.58 -12.57 -5.96
C TYR A 139 -1.97 -13.31 -4.69
N LEU A 140 -2.86 -14.30 -4.78
CA LEU A 140 -3.33 -15.09 -3.62
C LEU A 140 -2.15 -15.76 -2.90
N LYS A 141 -1.24 -16.41 -3.64
CA LYS A 141 -0.06 -17.06 -3.07
C LYS A 141 0.85 -16.05 -2.36
N SER A 142 1.09 -14.89 -2.97
CA SER A 142 1.93 -13.81 -2.41
C SER A 142 1.32 -13.20 -1.15
N ILE A 143 0.00 -12.98 -1.16
CA ILE A 143 -0.76 -12.45 -0.03
C ILE A 143 -0.74 -13.46 1.13
N ARG A 144 -1.11 -14.72 0.90
CA ARG A 144 -1.09 -15.80 1.92
C ARG A 144 0.23 -15.82 2.67
N LYS A 145 1.33 -15.80 1.92
CA LYS A 145 2.67 -15.84 2.48
C LYS A 145 3.00 -14.59 3.30
N THR A 146 2.70 -13.41 2.78
CA THR A 146 2.88 -12.14 3.50
C THR A 146 2.13 -12.16 4.84
N LEU A 147 0.90 -12.69 4.84
CA LEU A 147 0.09 -12.85 6.04
C LEU A 147 0.65 -13.89 7.02
N LYS A 148 1.17 -15.04 6.54
CA LYS A 148 1.87 -16.06 7.35
C LYS A 148 3.06 -15.50 8.12
N GLU A 149 3.69 -14.47 7.59
CA GLU A 149 4.79 -13.75 8.26
C GLU A 149 4.32 -12.63 9.19
N GLY A 150 3.00 -12.48 9.36
CA GLY A 150 2.40 -11.41 10.16
C GLY A 150 2.54 -10.02 9.54
N ARG A 151 2.78 -9.92 8.23
CA ARG A 151 2.90 -8.64 7.52
C ARG A 151 1.57 -8.28 6.83
N GLN A 152 1.44 -7.02 6.46
CA GLN A 152 0.25 -6.44 5.83
C GLN A 152 0.49 -6.23 4.33
N THR A 153 -0.59 -6.20 3.54
CA THR A 153 -0.52 -6.02 2.08
C THR A 153 -1.36 -4.83 1.61
N ILE A 154 -0.87 -4.11 0.61
CA ILE A 154 -1.65 -3.14 -0.17
C ILE A 154 -1.86 -3.66 -1.58
N ILE A 155 -3.09 -3.54 -2.08
CA ILE A 155 -3.45 -3.90 -3.45
C ILE A 155 -4.13 -2.68 -4.06
N LEU A 156 -3.59 -2.21 -5.19
CA LEU A 156 -4.13 -1.09 -5.94
C LEU A 156 -4.86 -1.59 -7.19
N ALA A 157 -6.06 -1.04 -7.41
CA ALA A 157 -6.84 -1.19 -8.62
C ALA A 157 -7.02 0.18 -9.31
N PRO A 158 -7.09 0.25 -10.65
CA PRO A 158 -7.18 1.54 -11.34
C PRO A 158 -8.60 2.14 -11.34
N THR A 159 -9.67 1.33 -11.24
CA THR A 159 -11.06 1.78 -11.28
C THR A 159 -11.94 1.04 -10.27
N GLU A 160 -13.15 1.56 -10.03
CA GLU A 160 -14.16 0.91 -9.17
C GLU A 160 -14.60 -0.47 -9.70
N SER A 161 -14.66 -0.65 -11.03
CA SER A 161 -14.99 -1.94 -11.65
C SER A 161 -13.94 -3.00 -11.31
N HIS A 162 -12.66 -2.70 -11.55
CA HIS A 162 -11.56 -3.61 -11.24
C HIS A 162 -11.43 -3.82 -9.73
N LEU A 163 -11.69 -2.79 -8.92
CA LEU A 163 -11.74 -2.92 -7.47
C LEU A 163 -12.77 -3.95 -7.03
N SER A 164 -13.96 -3.91 -7.62
CA SER A 164 -15.06 -4.83 -7.32
C SER A 164 -14.74 -6.26 -7.76
N GLU A 165 -14.15 -6.43 -8.94
CA GLU A 165 -13.68 -7.73 -9.46
C GLU A 165 -12.63 -8.36 -8.54
N LEU A 166 -11.60 -7.61 -8.17
CA LEU A 166 -10.56 -8.07 -7.25
C LEU A 166 -11.13 -8.37 -5.86
N SER A 167 -12.04 -7.53 -5.35
CA SER A 167 -12.68 -7.76 -4.05
C SER A 167 -13.44 -9.07 -4.03
N ALA A 168 -14.26 -9.35 -5.04
CA ALA A 168 -15.05 -10.58 -5.13
C ALA A 168 -14.18 -11.85 -5.13
N LEU A 169 -12.99 -11.80 -5.72
CA LEU A 169 -12.04 -12.93 -5.72
C LEU A 169 -11.29 -13.06 -4.39
N LEU A 170 -10.83 -11.95 -3.83
CA LEU A 170 -10.10 -11.93 -2.55
C LEU A 170 -11.01 -12.28 -1.37
N GLU A 171 -12.28 -11.88 -1.40
CA GLU A 171 -13.26 -12.17 -0.35
C GLU A 171 -13.56 -13.67 -0.20
N LYS A 172 -13.35 -14.48 -1.25
CA LYS A 172 -13.50 -15.94 -1.14
C LYS A 172 -12.56 -16.55 -0.09
N GLU A 173 -11.45 -15.87 0.20
CA GLU A 173 -10.41 -16.37 1.09
C GLU A 173 -10.10 -15.44 2.27
N PHE A 174 -10.19 -14.12 2.08
CA PHE A 174 -9.67 -13.13 3.04
C PHE A 174 -10.72 -12.19 3.61
N LYS A 175 -12.02 -12.48 3.45
CA LYS A 175 -13.14 -11.59 3.80
C LYS A 175 -12.98 -10.87 5.15
N ASP A 176 -12.70 -11.62 6.22
CA ASP A 176 -12.61 -11.08 7.58
C ASP A 176 -11.26 -10.42 7.90
N ASN A 177 -10.32 -10.47 6.96
CA ASN A 177 -8.95 -9.96 7.10
C ASN A 177 -8.60 -8.84 6.08
N MET A 178 -9.61 -8.29 5.39
CA MET A 178 -9.42 -7.20 4.44
C MET A 178 -10.33 -6.00 4.71
N VAL A 179 -9.90 -4.84 4.21
CA VAL A 179 -10.74 -3.65 4.04
C VAL A 179 -10.64 -3.15 2.61
N VAL A 180 -11.78 -2.72 2.07
CA VAL A 180 -11.87 -2.14 0.73
C VAL A 180 -12.09 -0.64 0.86
N PHE A 181 -11.22 0.16 0.25
CA PHE A 181 -11.34 1.61 0.16
C PHE A 181 -11.98 2.00 -1.18
N ASP A 182 -13.30 1.90 -1.24
CA ASP A 182 -14.11 2.43 -2.34
C ASP A 182 -14.28 3.96 -2.25
N GLU A 183 -14.81 4.59 -3.31
CA GLU A 183 -15.07 6.04 -3.35
C GLU A 183 -16.41 6.45 -2.73
N LYS A 184 -17.34 5.50 -2.58
CA LYS A 184 -18.72 5.74 -2.14
C LYS A 184 -18.87 5.77 -0.61
N ILE A 185 -17.85 5.35 0.14
CA ILE A 185 -17.86 5.43 1.60
C ILE A 185 -17.80 6.87 2.10
N ASP A 186 -18.62 7.13 3.12
CA ASP A 186 -18.52 8.39 3.85
C ASP A 186 -17.16 8.51 4.59
N GLN A 187 -16.82 9.73 4.99
CA GLN A 187 -15.53 10.01 5.65
C GLN A 187 -15.36 9.27 6.99
N LYS A 188 -16.46 8.98 7.69
CA LYS A 188 -16.43 8.28 8.98
C LYS A 188 -16.11 6.80 8.77
N ALA A 189 -16.79 6.15 7.82
CA ALA A 189 -16.53 4.78 7.42
C ALA A 189 -15.12 4.61 6.87
N LYS A 190 -14.63 5.55 6.06
CA LYS A 190 -13.24 5.59 5.60
C LYS A 190 -12.25 5.64 6.77
N TYR A 191 -12.50 6.51 7.75
CA TYR A 191 -11.67 6.61 8.94
C TYR A 191 -11.70 5.33 9.79
N GLN A 192 -12.88 4.71 9.96
CA GLN A 192 -13.02 3.43 10.66
C GLN A 192 -12.22 2.30 9.99
N LYS A 193 -12.34 2.15 8.67
CA LYS A 193 -11.56 1.17 7.89
C LYS A 193 -10.05 1.44 8.02
N TRP A 194 -9.65 2.71 7.96
CA TRP A 194 -8.27 3.14 8.13
C TRP A 194 -7.71 2.81 9.51
N ILE A 195 -8.48 3.00 10.59
CA ILE A 195 -8.07 2.62 11.95
C ILE A 195 -8.02 1.09 12.08
N LYS A 196 -8.98 0.36 11.50
CA LYS A 196 -9.02 -1.11 11.53
C LYS A 196 -7.73 -1.72 10.95
N ILE A 197 -7.30 -1.25 9.78
CA ILE A 197 -6.08 -1.73 9.12
C ILE A 197 -4.81 -1.22 9.80
N ARG A 198 -4.77 0.04 10.26
CA ARG A 198 -3.64 0.56 11.02
C ARG A 198 -3.41 -0.27 12.29
N ASN A 199 -4.45 -0.53 13.07
CA ASN A 199 -4.39 -1.35 14.28
C ASN A 199 -4.20 -2.87 14.01
N SER A 200 -3.90 -3.28 12.78
CA SER A 200 -3.74 -4.69 12.38
C SER A 200 -4.94 -5.61 12.73
N GLN A 201 -6.15 -5.05 12.87
CA GLN A 201 -7.38 -5.85 13.06
C GLN A 201 -7.79 -6.59 11.77
N VAL A 202 -7.35 -6.05 10.65
CA VAL A 202 -7.28 -6.66 9.32
C VAL A 202 -5.88 -6.42 8.76
N ASN A 203 -5.47 -7.16 7.73
CA ASN A 203 -4.10 -7.11 7.23
C ASN A 203 -3.99 -6.87 5.71
N ILE A 204 -5.11 -6.81 4.99
CA ILE A 204 -5.14 -6.48 3.57
C ILE A 204 -5.90 -5.17 3.35
N ALA A 205 -5.26 -4.20 2.70
CA ALA A 205 -5.90 -3.00 2.18
C ALA A 205 -6.03 -3.11 0.67
N LEU A 206 -7.27 -3.17 0.17
CA LEU A 206 -7.59 -3.12 -1.25
C LEU A 206 -8.22 -1.76 -1.57
N GLY A 207 -7.78 -1.07 -2.62
CA GLY A 207 -8.39 0.20 -3.00
C GLY A 207 -7.79 0.82 -4.25
N MET A 208 -8.22 2.04 -4.57
CA MET A 208 -7.68 2.79 -5.71
C MET A 208 -6.43 3.60 -5.32
N ARG A 209 -5.94 4.46 -6.22
CA ARG A 209 -4.71 5.27 -6.11
C ARG A 209 -4.37 5.82 -4.71
N SER A 210 -5.34 6.39 -3.99
CA SER A 210 -5.08 7.02 -2.67
C SER A 210 -4.78 6.01 -1.55
N SER A 211 -5.09 4.73 -1.76
CA SER A 211 -4.86 3.66 -0.78
C SER A 211 -3.38 3.35 -0.59
N ILE A 212 -2.52 3.80 -1.51
CA ILE A 212 -1.07 3.73 -1.36
C ILE A 212 -0.54 4.51 -0.16
N PHE A 213 -1.38 5.30 0.52
CA PHE A 213 -1.01 6.07 1.72
C PHE A 213 -1.53 5.49 3.03
N VAL A 214 -2.25 4.36 3.01
CA VAL A 214 -2.70 3.70 4.23
C VAL A 214 -1.46 3.37 5.09
N PRO A 215 -1.38 3.84 6.35
CA PRO A 215 -0.15 3.77 7.13
C PRO A 215 -0.13 2.48 7.96
N LEU A 216 0.49 1.47 7.34
CA LEU A 216 0.64 0.12 7.85
C LEU A 216 1.99 0.00 8.55
N ASP A 217 2.02 -0.49 9.78
CA ASP A 217 3.26 -0.60 10.56
C ASP A 217 4.13 -1.78 10.14
N ARG A 218 3.53 -2.78 9.48
CA ARG A 218 4.22 -4.00 9.04
C ARG A 218 3.92 -4.33 7.58
N LEU A 219 3.93 -3.31 6.71
CA LEU A 219 3.76 -3.53 5.28
C LEU A 219 4.82 -4.52 4.78
N GLY A 220 4.39 -5.54 4.02
CA GLY A 220 5.24 -6.60 3.50
C GLY A 220 5.12 -6.82 1.99
N LEU A 221 4.05 -6.33 1.38
CA LEU A 221 3.81 -6.48 -0.05
C LEU A 221 2.96 -5.34 -0.58
N ILE A 222 3.28 -4.86 -1.77
CA ILE A 222 2.42 -4.00 -2.57
C ILE A 222 2.16 -4.68 -3.91
N ILE A 223 0.90 -4.67 -4.35
CA ILE A 223 0.48 -5.13 -5.67
C ILE A 223 -0.20 -3.97 -6.38
N VAL A 224 0.20 -3.69 -7.63
CA VAL A 224 -0.42 -2.69 -8.50
C VAL A 224 -0.95 -3.39 -9.74
N GLU A 225 -2.28 -3.49 -9.83
CA GLU A 225 -2.97 -4.10 -10.96
C GLU A 225 -3.10 -3.09 -12.12
N ARG A 226 -2.99 -3.56 -13.38
CA ARG A 226 -2.98 -2.73 -14.61
C ARG A 226 -2.08 -1.52 -14.41
N GLU A 227 -0.83 -1.76 -14.03
CA GLU A 227 0.14 -0.71 -13.70
C GLU A 227 0.30 0.36 -14.81
N HIS A 228 0.04 -0.02 -16.07
CA HIS A 228 0.03 0.88 -17.23
C HIS A 228 -1.08 1.94 -17.20
N SER A 229 -2.10 1.78 -16.35
CA SER A 229 -3.27 2.65 -16.35
C SER A 229 -2.91 4.09 -15.99
N SER A 230 -3.28 5.03 -16.86
CA SER A 230 -3.15 6.47 -16.61
C SER A 230 -3.96 6.95 -15.42
N LEU A 231 -4.96 6.18 -14.97
CA LEU A 231 -5.83 6.53 -13.83
C LEU A 231 -5.10 6.50 -12.48
N TYR A 232 -3.88 5.95 -12.43
CA TYR A 232 -3.00 6.09 -11.28
C TYR A 232 -2.40 7.49 -11.13
N LYS A 233 -2.50 8.35 -12.15
CA LYS A 233 -2.10 9.76 -12.07
C LYS A 233 -3.15 10.58 -11.31
N GLU A 234 -2.71 11.29 -10.28
CA GLU A 234 -3.48 12.35 -9.65
C GLU A 234 -3.29 13.67 -10.42
N GLU A 235 -4.40 14.33 -10.74
CA GLU A 235 -4.40 15.61 -11.48
C GLU A 235 -4.32 16.82 -10.55
N ARG A 236 -4.79 16.65 -9.31
CA ARG A 236 -4.74 17.69 -8.27
C ARG A 236 -3.42 17.59 -7.51
N SER A 237 -2.89 18.72 -7.06
CA SER A 237 -1.68 18.71 -6.22
C SER A 237 -1.90 17.80 -4.99
N PRO A 238 -1.00 16.83 -4.71
CA PRO A 238 0.43 16.79 -5.09
C PRO A 238 0.77 16.17 -6.47
N ARG A 239 -0.21 15.85 -7.32
CA ARG A 239 -0.03 15.36 -8.70
C ARG A 239 0.85 14.11 -8.83
N TYR A 240 0.81 13.24 -7.83
CA TYR A 240 1.60 12.01 -7.83
C TYR A 240 1.07 10.99 -8.84
N ASN A 241 1.94 10.08 -9.30
CA ASN A 241 1.51 8.82 -9.91
C ASN A 241 1.60 7.71 -8.85
N ALA A 242 0.50 6.99 -8.60
CA ALA A 242 0.44 5.96 -7.58
C ALA A 242 1.40 4.79 -7.85
N ARG A 243 1.70 4.44 -9.10
CA ARG A 243 2.70 3.42 -9.47
C ARG A 243 4.10 3.83 -9.00
N GLU A 244 4.49 5.07 -9.27
CA GLU A 244 5.78 5.64 -8.85
C GLU A 244 5.88 5.76 -7.33
N VAL A 245 4.77 6.16 -6.68
CA VAL A 245 4.70 6.19 -5.23
C VAL A 245 4.79 4.78 -4.64
N ALA A 246 4.22 3.77 -5.28
CA ALA A 246 4.34 2.37 -4.86
C ALA A 246 5.78 1.86 -4.96
N LEU A 247 6.49 2.18 -6.06
CA LEU A 247 7.93 1.92 -6.21
C LEU A 247 8.72 2.53 -5.06
N LYS A 248 8.55 3.83 -4.80
CA LYS A 248 9.27 4.50 -3.73
C LYS A 248 8.89 3.96 -2.35
N ARG A 249 7.62 3.67 -2.12
CA ARG A 249 7.16 3.13 -0.84
C ARG A 249 7.76 1.75 -0.60
N ALA A 250 7.77 0.88 -1.61
CA ALA A 250 8.38 -0.43 -1.51
C ALA A 250 9.88 -0.36 -1.22
N GLU A 251 10.59 0.61 -1.83
CA GLU A 251 12.01 0.88 -1.54
C GLU A 251 12.24 1.35 -0.09
N LEU A 252 11.43 2.31 0.39
CA LEU A 252 11.55 2.85 1.75
C LEU A 252 11.23 1.82 2.85
N GLU A 253 10.34 0.89 2.55
CA GLU A 253 9.91 -0.19 3.45
C GLU A 253 10.78 -1.46 3.30
N ASP A 254 11.67 -1.48 2.30
CA ASP A 254 12.50 -2.63 1.91
C ASP A 254 11.66 -3.90 1.64
N ILE A 255 10.67 -3.81 0.75
CA ILE A 255 9.70 -4.89 0.48
C ILE A 255 9.51 -5.20 -1.01
N PRO A 256 9.03 -6.41 -1.35
CA PRO A 256 8.60 -6.74 -2.70
C PRO A 256 7.46 -5.83 -3.21
N LEU A 257 7.54 -5.51 -4.51
CA LEU A 257 6.48 -4.84 -5.27
C LEU A 257 6.14 -5.68 -6.50
N ILE A 258 4.87 -5.99 -6.66
CA ILE A 258 4.33 -6.62 -7.86
C ILE A 258 3.65 -5.53 -8.70
N LEU A 259 4.19 -5.31 -9.90
CA LEU A 259 3.53 -4.56 -10.96
C LEU A 259 2.92 -5.57 -11.92
N SER A 260 1.63 -5.45 -12.23
CA SER A 260 0.94 -6.47 -13.01
C SER A 260 0.15 -5.85 -14.14
N SER A 261 0.25 -6.45 -15.34
CA SER A 261 -0.32 -5.85 -16.54
C SER A 261 -0.45 -6.82 -17.71
N GLU A 262 -1.53 -6.65 -18.47
CA GLU A 262 -1.70 -7.27 -19.79
C GLU A 262 -0.79 -6.61 -20.83
N THR A 263 -0.64 -5.30 -20.70
CA THR A 263 0.12 -4.42 -21.59
C THR A 263 0.98 -3.48 -20.74
N PRO A 264 2.17 -3.90 -20.27
CA PRO A 264 2.98 -3.07 -19.40
C PRO A 264 3.27 -1.68 -19.97
N SER A 265 3.46 -0.70 -19.09
CA SER A 265 3.94 0.62 -19.46
C SER A 265 5.34 0.53 -20.06
N MET A 266 5.65 1.48 -20.96
CA MET A 266 6.98 1.56 -21.58
C MET A 266 8.07 1.70 -20.51
N GLU A 267 7.79 2.43 -19.43
CA GLU A 267 8.69 2.61 -18.30
C GLU A 267 8.93 1.32 -17.53
N SER A 268 7.89 0.53 -17.28
CA SER A 268 8.03 -0.78 -16.63
C SER A 268 8.81 -1.76 -17.52
N TYR A 269 8.53 -1.78 -18.82
CA TYR A 269 9.25 -2.60 -19.79
C TYR A 269 10.72 -2.19 -19.93
N TRP A 270 11.00 -0.88 -19.96
CA TRP A 270 12.36 -0.35 -19.97
C TRP A 270 13.14 -0.73 -18.71
N ASN A 271 12.51 -0.68 -17.53
CA ASN A 271 13.18 -1.11 -16.29
C ASN A 271 13.45 -2.61 -16.24
N VAL A 272 12.67 -3.45 -16.93
CA VAL A 272 13.02 -4.86 -17.15
C VAL A 272 14.25 -4.97 -18.06
N HIS A 273 14.26 -4.25 -19.19
CA HIS A 273 15.40 -4.24 -20.12
C HIS A 273 16.71 -3.81 -19.43
N GLU A 274 16.64 -2.81 -18.56
CA GLU A 274 17.78 -2.33 -17.76
C GLU A 274 18.11 -3.21 -16.54
N ASN A 275 17.50 -4.40 -16.43
CA ASN A 275 17.65 -5.35 -15.31
C ASN A 275 17.31 -4.77 -13.91
N LYS A 276 16.57 -3.66 -13.85
CA LYS A 276 16.09 -3.07 -12.59
C LYS A 276 14.91 -3.87 -12.04
N PHE A 277 13.98 -4.27 -12.91
CA PHE A 277 12.84 -5.12 -12.57
C PHE A 277 13.13 -6.56 -13.00
N LEU A 278 12.55 -7.54 -12.29
CA LEU A 278 12.37 -8.85 -12.92
C LEU A 278 11.07 -8.86 -13.72
N GLU A 279 10.99 -9.74 -14.71
CA GLU A 279 9.76 -10.01 -15.44
C GLU A 279 9.20 -11.37 -15.01
N ALA A 280 7.93 -11.62 -15.30
CA ALA A 280 7.30 -12.92 -15.28
C ALA A 280 6.23 -12.91 -16.38
N GLU A 281 6.44 -13.69 -17.44
CA GLU A 281 5.53 -13.72 -18.59
C GLU A 281 4.57 -14.92 -18.47
N LEU A 282 3.28 -14.62 -18.36
CA LEU A 282 2.19 -15.59 -18.38
C LEU A 282 1.66 -15.72 -19.81
N ASN A 283 1.32 -16.95 -20.20
CA ASN A 283 0.78 -17.28 -21.52
C ASN A 283 -0.67 -16.79 -21.71
#